data_AF-A0A355A7A0-F1
#
_entry.id   AF-A0A355A7A0-F1
#
_cell.length_a   1.000
_cell.length_b   1.000
_cell.length_c   1.000
_cell.angle_alpha   90.00
_cell.angle_beta   90.00
_cell.angle_gamma   90.00
#
_symmetry.space_group_name_H-M   'P 1'
#
loop_
_entity.id
_entity.type
_entity.pdbx_description
1 polymer ?
#
loop_
_entity_poly.entity_id
_entity_poly.type
_entity_poly.pdbx_seq_one_letter_code
_entity_poly.pdbx_strand_id
1 'polypeptide(L)' 'MTVVTNIALTVYCLLEELIRRAVMGISTRELLLNFSGISLTKAEHFDGTVINNVENALPYHYRVLEKLNLMGGDYINPYQ' A
#
# COMPACT_ATOMS: atom_id res chain seq x y z
N MET A 1 9.67 18.00 -14.09
CA MET A 1 8.36 17.47 -14.57
C MET A 1 8.52 16.08 -15.17
N THR A 2 9.31 15.90 -16.24
CA THR A 2 9.47 14.61 -16.95
C THR A 2 9.87 13.43 -16.07
N VAL A 3 10.78 13.61 -15.11
CA VAL A 3 11.24 12.53 -14.23
C VAL A 3 10.13 12.03 -13.30
N VAL A 4 9.36 12.94 -12.70
CA VAL A 4 8.23 12.59 -11.81
C VAL A 4 7.15 11.84 -12.59
N THR A 5 6.83 12.30 -13.80
CA THR A 5 5.87 11.63 -14.69
C THR A 5 6.34 10.22 -15.07
N ASN A 6 7.61 10.04 -15.40
CA ASN A 6 8.16 8.74 -15.78
C ASN A 6 8.19 7.75 -14.60
N ILE A 7 8.49 8.23 -13.38
CA ILE A 7 8.42 7.40 -12.17
C ILE A 7 6.98 6.99 -11.89
N ALA A 8 6.04 7.93 -11.93
CA ALA A 8 4.62 7.63 -11.69
C ALA A 8 4.08 6.61 -12.71
N LEU A 9 4.44 6.75 -13.99
CA LEU A 9 4.06 5.80 -15.02
C LEU A 9 4.69 4.42 -14.79
N THR A 10 5.96 4.36 -14.39
CA THR A 10 6.65 3.11 -14.08
C THR A 10 5.96 2.39 -12.92
N VAL A 11 5.65 3.11 -11.83
CA VAL A 11 4.93 2.56 -10.67
C VAL A 11 3.55 2.07 -11.10
N TYR A 12 2.83 2.84 -11.92
CA TYR A 12 1.52 2.44 -12.44
C TYR A 12 1.60 1.13 -13.25
N CYS A 13 2.56 1.01 -14.18
CA CYS A 13 2.75 -0.20 -14.97
C CYS A 13 3.14 -1.41 -14.12
N LEU A 14 3.99 -1.21 -13.11
CA LEU A 14 4.39 -2.28 -12.19
C LEU A 14 3.20 -2.78 -11.36
N LEU A 15 2.37 -1.87 -10.86
CA LEU A 15 1.16 -2.24 -10.12
C LEU A 15 0.17 -3.01 -10.99
N GLU A 16 -0.03 -2.59 -12.24
CA GLU A 16 -0.93 -3.27 -13.17
C GLU A 16 -0.47 -4.71 -13.43
N GLU A 17 0.82 -4.92 -13.61
CA GLU A 17 1.40 -6.25 -13.79
C GLU A 17 1.27 -7.12 -12.53
N LEU A 18 1.47 -6.57 -11.33
CA LEU A 18 1.29 -7.29 -10.07
C LEU A 18 -0.15 -7.72 -9.86
N ILE A 19 -1.11 -6.82 -10.09
CA ILE A 19 -2.55 -7.10 -10.01
C ILE A 19 -2.96 -8.19 -11.00
N ARG A 20 -2.44 -8.12 -12.24
CA ARG A 20 -2.67 -9.13 -13.27
C ARG A 20 -2.15 -10.50 -12.84
N ARG A 21 -0.95 -10.58 -12.28
CA ARG A 21 -0.36 -11.83 -11.76
C ARG A 21 -1.12 -12.39 -10.57
N ALA A 22 -1.63 -11.52 -9.69
CA ALA A 22 -2.42 -11.91 -8.52
C ALA A 22 -3.89 -12.25 -8.84
N VAL A 23 -4.31 -12.15 -10.11
CA VAL A 23 -5.66 -12.49 -10.61
C VAL A 23 -6.76 -11.79 -9.78
N MET A 24 -6.55 -10.51 -9.45
CA MET A 24 -7.40 -9.80 -8.50
C MET A 24 -8.69 -9.23 -9.09
N GLY A 25 -8.84 -9.23 -10.42
CA GLY A 25 -10.06 -8.75 -11.11
C GLY A 25 -10.35 -7.25 -10.93
N ILE A 26 -9.37 -6.47 -10.47
CA ILE A 26 -9.44 -5.01 -10.31
C ILE A 26 -8.37 -4.34 -11.19
N SER A 27 -8.51 -3.06 -11.49
CA SER A 27 -7.49 -2.25 -12.17
C SER A 27 -6.57 -1.53 -11.18
N THR A 28 -5.39 -1.08 -11.63
CA THR A 28 -4.51 -0.20 -10.83
C THR A 28 -5.21 1.08 -10.42
N ARG A 29 -6.07 1.63 -11.29
CA ARG A 29 -6.87 2.82 -10.96
C ARG A 29 -7.77 2.57 -9.76
N GLU A 30 -8.52 1.47 -9.77
CA GLU A 30 -9.39 1.10 -8.64
C GLU A 30 -8.58 0.84 -7.37
N LEU A 31 -7.42 0.19 -7.50
CA LEU A 31 -6.51 0.00 -6.37
C LEU A 31 -6.09 1.35 -5.76
N LEU A 32 -5.58 2.28 -6.57
CA LEU A 32 -5.12 3.58 -6.10
C LEU A 32 -6.24 4.39 -5.44
N LEU A 33 -7.46 4.33 -5.98
CA LEU A 33 -8.62 4.98 -5.37
C LEU A 33 -8.94 4.39 -4.00
N ASN A 34 -8.97 3.06 -3.86
CA ASN A 34 -9.22 2.39 -2.59
C ASN A 34 -8.15 2.71 -1.52
N PHE A 35 -6.91 3.01 -1.93
CA PHE A 35 -5.81 3.32 -1.03
C PHE A 35 -5.59 4.82 -0.78
N SER A 36 -6.24 5.70 -1.55
CA SER A 36 -6.04 7.16 -1.51
C SER A 36 -6.34 7.83 -0.16
N GLY A 37 -7.13 7.20 0.70
CA GLY A 37 -7.46 7.70 2.04
C GLY A 37 -6.64 7.09 3.17
N ILE A 38 -5.71 6.18 2.86
CA ILE A 38 -4.84 5.56 3.86
C ILE A 38 -3.68 6.52 4.15
N SER A 39 -3.50 6.83 5.43
CA SER A 39 -2.39 7.66 5.90
C SER A 39 -1.41 6.81 6.70
N LEU A 40 -0.13 7.10 6.52
CA LEU A 40 0.97 6.47 7.26
C LEU A 40 1.60 7.53 8.15
N THR A 41 1.44 7.37 9.46
CA THR A 41 2.02 8.29 10.46
C THR A 41 3.07 7.55 11.29
N LYS A 42 4.12 8.25 11.72
CA LYS A 42 5.09 7.74 12.69
C LYS A 42 4.82 8.43 14.01
N ALA A 43 4.56 7.65 15.06
CA ALA A 43 4.45 8.17 16.41
C ALA A 43 5.63 7.66 17.25
N GLU A 44 6.29 8.58 17.95
CA GLU A 44 7.33 8.26 18.92
C GLU A 44 6.72 8.31 20.32
N HIS A 45 6.79 7.20 21.04
CA HIS A 45 6.37 7.13 22.43
C HIS A 45 7.39 7.79 23.36
N PHE A 46 6.96 8.15 24.57
CA PHE A 46 7.80 8.77 25.58
C PHE A 46 9.02 7.93 26.00
N ASP A 47 9.01 6.63 25.72
CA ASP A 47 10.12 5.71 25.97
C ASP A 47 11.11 5.61 24.79
N GLY A 48 10.92 6.39 23.73
CA GLY A 48 11.74 6.39 22.52
C GLY A 48 11.33 5.34 21.48
N THR A 49 10.27 4.57 21.73
CA THR A 49 9.76 3.59 20.76
C THR A 49 9.06 4.29 19.61
N VAL A 50 9.49 4.04 18.37
CA VAL A 50 8.82 4.55 17.16
C VAL A 50 7.87 3.48 16.62
N ILE A 51 6.59 3.82 16.53
CA ILE A 51 5.56 2.98 15.90
C ILE A 51 5.07 3.63 14.61
N ASN A 52 4.86 2.81 13.58
CA ASN A 52 4.16 3.25 12.38
C ASN A 52 2.66 2.98 12.57
N ASN A 53 1.86 4.03 12.52
CA ASN A 53 0.42 3.93 12.56
C ASN A 53 -0.16 4.03 11.14
N VAL A 54 -1.13 3.18 10.85
CA VAL A 54 -1.84 3.15 9.57
C VAL A 54 -3.28 3.55 9.82
N GLU A 55 -3.67 4.71 9.35
CA GLU A 55 -5.00 5.27 9.57
C GLU A 55 -5.92 4.97 8.39
N ASN A 56 -7.21 4.77 8.68
CA ASN A 56 -8.28 4.48 7.71
C ASN A 56 -8.08 3.21 6.87
N ALA A 57 -7.14 2.33 7.25
CA ALA A 57 -7.00 1.04 6.62
C ALA A 57 -8.06 0.04 7.12
N LEU A 58 -8.72 -0.64 6.18
CA LEU A 58 -9.69 -1.69 6.44
C LEU A 58 -9.03 -3.08 6.24
N PRO A 59 -9.60 -4.17 6.79
CA PRO A 59 -9.09 -5.53 6.59
C PRO A 59 -8.96 -5.95 5.12
N TYR A 60 -9.72 -5.32 4.22
CA TYR A 60 -9.58 -5.52 2.78
C TYR A 60 -8.23 -5.00 2.25
N HIS A 61 -7.75 -3.84 2.72
CA HIS A 61 -6.50 -3.25 2.25
C HIS A 61 -5.30 -4.13 2.59
N TYR A 62 -5.25 -4.66 3.81
CA TYR A 62 -4.19 -5.60 4.22
C TYR A 62 -4.20 -6.88 3.39
N ARG A 63 -5.39 -7.47 3.14
CA ARG A 63 -5.52 -8.64 2.27
C ARG A 63 -5.05 -8.39 0.84
N VAL A 64 -5.31 -7.19 0.31
CA VAL A 64 -4.83 -6.79 -1.02
C VAL A 64 -3.31 -6.69 -1.04
N LEU A 65 -2.70 -6.00 -0.07
CA LEU A 65 -1.25 -5.88 0.03
C LEU A 65 -0.56 -7.24 0.18
N GLU A 66 -1.14 -8.14 0.97
CA GLU A 66 -0.64 -9.50 1.17
C GLU A 66 -0.68 -10.31 -0.14
N LYS A 67 -1.80 -10.26 -0.88
CA LYS A 67 -1.92 -10.90 -2.20
C LYS A 67 -0.93 -10.37 -3.22
N LEU A 68 -0.62 -9.08 -3.16
CA LEU A 68 0.37 -8.44 -4.05
C LEU A 68 1.82 -8.66 -3.57
N ASN A 69 2.03 -9.33 -2.44
CA ASN A 69 3.32 -9.49 -1.78
C ASN A 69 4.01 -8.13 -1.52
N LEU A 70 3.22 -7.12 -1.14
CA LEU A 70 3.65 -5.77 -0.79
C LEU A 70 3.69 -5.53 0.72
N MET A 71 3.38 -6.56 1.51
CA MET A 71 3.51 -6.55 2.97
C MET A 71 4.98 -6.76 3.33
N GLY A 72 5.62 -5.73 3.87
CA GLY A 72 7.02 -5.80 4.32
C GLY A 72 7.32 -4.78 5.42
N GLY A 73 8.34 -5.07 6.23
CA GLY A 73 8.76 -4.20 7.33
C GLY A 73 7.68 -4.05 8.41
N ASP A 74 7.41 -2.80 8.79
CA ASP A 74 6.50 -2.43 9.89
C ASP A 74 5.00 -2.60 9.57
N TYR A 75 4.66 -3.11 8.39
CA TYR A 75 3.27 -3.23 7.90
C TYR A 75 2.79 -4.68 7.92
N ILE A 76 2.84 -5.32 9.08
CA ILE A 76 2.29 -6.68 9.28
C ILE A 76 0.76 -6.58 9.41
N ASN A 77 0.01 -7.52 8.83
CA ASN A 77 -1.45 -7.55 8.92
C ASN A 77 -1.86 -7.75 10.39
N PRO A 78 -2.52 -6.77 11.05
CA PRO A 78 -2.93 -6.90 12.45
C PRO A 78 -4.16 -7.80 12.64
N TYR A 79 -4.78 -8.26 11.55
CA TYR A 79 -6.01 -9.06 11.53
C TYR A 79 -5.79 -10.54 11.17
N GLN A 80 -4.60 -11.10 11.43
CA GLN A 80 -4.35 -12.53 11.30
C GLN A 80 -5.24 -13.37 12.23
#